data_AF-A0A6H9LN92-F1
#
_entry.id   AF-A0A6H9LN92-F1
#
_cell.length_a   1.000
_cell.length_b   1.000
_cell.length_c   1.000
_cell.angle_alpha   90.00
_cell.angle_beta   90.00
_cell.angle_gamma   90.00
#
_symmetry.space_group_name_H-M   'P 1'
#
loop_
_entity.id
_entity.type
_entity.pdbx_description
1 polymer ?
#
loop_
_entity_poly.entity_id
_entity_poly.type
_entity_poly.pdbx_seq_one_letter_code
_entity_poly.pdbx_strand_id
1 'polypeptide(L)'
;MDVVKILEHVQTVKSKAKKSPSATEPLKAYSGRTAKQLRAMMYTMLKARRVEMEEKLLLRKGYNRFFIGCGGKELIDVAFCENLHKDDPWSGYYRNKAFDLHRGSSLYDKMLEAIGDAKSPNKGQQIPAHPGYPEMAIIPQSSPTGGHALEAAGIAEAIGHPTKISKQSHYPGGRYKKDAISICAIGEGSTSEAEFGRAVFYSAFYKTKFIAAIYNCGWAISVSVEEQFPEGDPTTPFEGFQRFGLKIIQCDGTDIKDAL
;
A
#
# COMPACT_ATOMS: atom_id res chain seq x y z
N MET A 1 -9.38 -18.80 17.31
CA MET A 1 -9.60 -18.15 18.62
C MET A 1 -11.09 -18.07 18.87
N ASP A 2 -11.58 -18.66 19.95
CA ASP A 2 -13.00 -18.74 20.28
C ASP A 2 -13.51 -17.39 20.78
N VAL A 3 -14.48 -16.79 20.09
CA VAL A 3 -15.04 -15.46 20.41
C VAL A 3 -15.56 -15.42 21.84
N VAL A 4 -16.06 -16.55 22.36
CA VAL A 4 -16.53 -16.68 23.74
C VAL A 4 -15.39 -16.43 24.74
N LYS A 5 -14.22 -17.01 24.50
CA LYS A 5 -13.04 -16.81 25.37
C LYS A 5 -12.54 -15.37 25.37
N ILE A 6 -12.64 -14.68 24.24
CA ILE A 6 -12.29 -13.26 24.14
C ILE A 6 -13.29 -12.42 24.94
N LEU A 7 -14.59 -12.70 24.81
CA LEU A 7 -15.64 -12.00 25.55
C LEU A 7 -15.51 -12.20 27.06
N GLU A 8 -15.28 -13.44 27.51
CA GLU A 8 -15.02 -13.75 28.92
C GLU A 8 -13.77 -13.04 29.44
N HIS A 9 -12.69 -13.02 28.65
CA HIS A 9 -11.48 -12.29 29.01
C HIS A 9 -11.73 -10.78 29.14
N VAL A 10 -12.41 -10.16 28.17
CA VAL A 10 -12.74 -8.73 28.21
C VAL A 10 -13.63 -8.38 29.40
N GLN A 11 -14.60 -9.23 29.73
CA GLN A 11 -15.52 -9.03 30.86
C GLN A 11 -14.83 -9.20 32.22
N THR A 12 -13.79 -10.02 32.30
CA THR A 12 -13.07 -10.33 33.55
C THR A 12 -11.84 -9.44 33.80
N VAL A 13 -11.38 -8.68 32.80
CA VAL A 13 -10.29 -7.70 32.96
C VAL A 13 -10.75 -6.53 33.84
N LYS A 14 -10.58 -6.68 35.15
CA LYS A 14 -10.59 -5.58 36.12
C LYS A 14 -9.23 -4.86 36.13
N SER A 15 -8.86 -4.24 35.01
CA SER A 15 -7.70 -3.33 35.04
C SER A 15 -8.15 -1.96 35.52
N LYS A 16 -7.46 -1.38 36.52
CA LYS A 16 -7.54 0.07 36.72
C LYS A 16 -7.15 0.70 35.38
N ALA A 17 -8.09 1.37 34.71
CA ALA A 17 -7.82 1.99 33.43
C ALA A 17 -6.59 2.88 33.58
N LYS A 18 -5.47 2.47 32.95
CA LYS A 18 -4.29 3.34 32.87
C LYS A 18 -4.77 4.67 32.31
N LYS A 19 -4.36 5.76 32.95
CA LYS A 19 -4.74 7.12 32.50
C LYS A 19 -4.40 7.21 31.02
N SER A 20 -5.42 7.44 30.19
CA SER A 20 -5.22 7.48 28.75
C SER A 20 -4.21 8.57 28.41
N PRO A 21 -3.24 8.31 27.51
CA PRO A 21 -2.28 9.32 27.10
C PRO A 21 -3.01 10.55 26.54
N SER A 22 -2.40 11.72 26.70
CA SER A 22 -2.92 12.96 26.12
C SER A 22 -3.08 12.80 24.61
N ALA A 23 -4.13 13.40 24.06
CA ALA A 23 -4.45 13.27 22.64
C ALA A 23 -3.34 13.81 21.72
N THR A 24 -2.58 14.79 22.17
CA THR A 24 -1.61 15.55 21.38
C THR A 24 -0.17 15.31 21.80
N GLU A 25 0.06 14.58 22.88
CA GLU A 25 1.42 14.28 23.36
C GLU A 25 2.07 13.21 22.47
N PRO A 26 3.28 13.45 21.94
CA PRO A 26 4.04 12.45 21.19
C PRO A 26 4.35 11.22 22.05
N LEU A 27 4.03 10.03 21.54
CA LEU A 27 4.33 8.79 22.23
C LEU A 27 5.62 8.19 21.67
N LYS A 28 6.69 8.19 22.47
CA LYS A 28 8.01 7.67 22.07
C LYS A 28 7.95 6.22 21.57
N ALA A 29 7.09 5.38 22.16
CA ALA A 29 6.93 3.98 21.80
C ALA A 29 6.27 3.74 20.44
N TYR A 30 5.79 4.80 19.77
CA TYR A 30 5.10 4.75 18.48
C TYR A 30 5.72 5.77 17.52
N SER A 31 7.05 5.84 17.48
CA SER A 31 7.81 6.72 16.58
C SER A 31 7.37 8.20 16.69
N GLY A 32 6.97 8.65 17.89
CA GLY A 32 6.52 10.01 18.15
C GLY A 32 5.07 10.33 17.76
N ARG A 33 4.30 9.35 17.26
CA ARG A 33 2.88 9.55 16.94
C ARG A 33 2.07 9.87 18.18
N THR A 34 1.13 10.80 18.04
CA THR A 34 0.20 11.18 19.11
C THR A 34 -0.98 10.21 19.20
N ALA A 35 -1.65 10.14 20.35
CA ALA A 35 -2.84 9.31 20.48
C ALA A 35 -3.97 9.70 19.49
N LYS A 36 -4.03 10.97 19.06
CA LYS A 36 -4.95 11.43 18.01
C LYS A 36 -4.59 10.83 16.64
N GLN A 37 -3.31 10.82 16.26
CA GLN A 37 -2.85 10.21 15.01
C GLN A 37 -3.12 8.71 15.00
N LEU A 38 -2.78 7.99 16.09
CA LEU A 38 -3.04 6.55 16.20
C LEU A 38 -4.53 6.21 16.07
N ARG A 39 -5.42 7.02 16.66
CA ARG A 39 -6.88 6.85 16.47
C ARG A 39 -7.31 7.12 15.02
N ALA A 40 -6.72 8.10 14.34
CA ALA A 40 -7.01 8.38 12.93
C ALA A 40 -6.54 7.25 12.01
N MET A 41 -5.37 6.68 12.30
CA MET A 41 -4.85 5.49 11.62
C MET A 41 -5.82 4.31 11.77
N MET A 42 -6.18 3.96 13.02
CA MET A 42 -7.13 2.90 13.32
C MET A 42 -8.50 3.13 12.67
N TYR A 43 -9.00 4.36 12.69
CA TYR A 43 -10.26 4.71 12.02
C TYR A 43 -10.19 4.46 10.52
N THR A 44 -9.05 4.72 9.88
CA THR A 44 -8.85 4.44 8.45
C THR A 44 -8.82 2.94 8.16
N MET A 45 -8.17 2.14 9.00
CA MET A 45 -8.19 0.68 8.89
C MET A 45 -9.63 0.13 8.97
N LEU A 46 -10.41 0.62 9.93
CA LEU A 46 -11.83 0.24 10.07
C LEU A 46 -12.68 0.67 8.86
N LYS A 47 -12.45 1.88 8.33
CA LYS A 47 -13.12 2.35 7.09
C LYS A 47 -12.81 1.42 5.91
N ALA A 48 -11.56 1.03 5.72
CA ALA A 48 -11.15 0.13 4.64
C ALA A 48 -11.87 -1.23 4.74
N ARG A 49 -11.93 -1.80 5.95
CA ARG A 49 -12.69 -3.03 6.20
C ARG A 49 -14.19 -2.87 5.99
N ARG A 50 -14.76 -1.71 6.35
CA ARG A 50 -16.16 -1.42 6.08
C ARG A 50 -16.45 -1.34 4.58
N VAL A 51 -15.59 -0.66 3.81
CA VAL A 51 -15.66 -0.60 2.34
C VAL A 51 -15.63 -2.01 1.75
N GLU A 52 -14.67 -2.84 2.17
CA GLU A 52 -14.54 -4.23 1.72
C GLU A 52 -15.84 -5.03 1.95
N MET A 53 -16.46 -4.89 3.12
CA MET A 53 -17.72 -5.57 3.43
C MET A 53 -18.86 -5.11 2.51
N GLU A 54 -18.97 -3.82 2.24
CA GLU A 54 -20.00 -3.26 1.35
C GLU A 54 -19.78 -3.70 -0.10
N GLU A 55 -18.55 -3.68 -0.61
CA GLU A 55 -18.23 -4.18 -1.95
C GLU A 55 -18.64 -5.65 -2.11
N LYS A 56 -18.41 -6.47 -1.08
CA LYS A 56 -18.82 -7.89 -1.06
C LYS A 56 -20.34 -8.06 -1.03
N LEU A 57 -21.06 -7.17 -0.34
CA LEU A 57 -22.54 -7.15 -0.37
C LEU A 57 -23.06 -6.74 -1.75
N LEU A 58 -22.47 -5.72 -2.37
CA LEU A 58 -22.81 -5.28 -3.73
C LEU A 58 -22.54 -6.36 -4.77
N LEU A 59 -21.46 -7.13 -4.62
CA LEU A 59 -21.15 -8.28 -5.47
C LEU A 59 -22.27 -9.32 -5.39
N ARG A 60 -22.69 -9.69 -4.18
CA ARG A 60 -23.77 -10.66 -3.95
C ARG A 60 -25.12 -10.20 -4.48
N LYS A 61 -25.35 -8.88 -4.53
CA LYS A 61 -26.54 -8.28 -5.12
C LYS A 61 -26.45 -8.10 -6.64
N GLY A 62 -25.30 -8.38 -7.25
CA GLY A 62 -25.07 -8.23 -8.69
C GLY A 62 -24.79 -6.79 -9.16
N TYR A 63 -24.63 -5.83 -8.24
CA TYR A 63 -24.28 -4.45 -8.57
C TYR A 63 -22.78 -4.26 -8.79
N ASN A 64 -21.96 -5.01 -8.07
CA ASN A 64 -20.54 -5.13 -8.34
C ASN A 64 -20.28 -6.42 -9.14
N ARG A 65 -19.42 -6.37 -10.15
CA ARG A 65 -19.06 -7.52 -11.00
C ARG A 65 -17.81 -8.26 -10.54
N PHE A 66 -16.95 -7.61 -9.74
CA PHE A 66 -15.68 -8.19 -9.31
C PHE A 66 -15.20 -7.56 -8.00
N PHE A 67 -14.55 -8.33 -7.14
CA PHE A 67 -14.17 -7.87 -5.81
C PHE A 67 -12.82 -8.42 -5.38
N ILE A 68 -12.00 -7.56 -4.77
CA ILE A 68 -10.76 -7.94 -4.11
C ILE A 68 -10.71 -7.30 -2.72
N GLY A 69 -10.43 -8.11 -1.71
CA GLY A 69 -10.32 -7.67 -0.32
C GLY A 69 -8.94 -7.10 0.04
N CYS A 70 -8.92 -6.15 0.97
CA CYS A 70 -7.71 -5.53 1.52
C CYS A 70 -7.31 -6.09 2.90
N GLY A 71 -8.10 -7.00 3.47
CA GLY A 71 -7.88 -7.53 4.82
C GLY A 71 -6.47 -8.06 5.09
N GLY A 72 -5.97 -7.71 6.27
CA GLY A 72 -4.66 -8.09 6.80
C GLY A 72 -3.51 -7.17 6.39
N LYS A 73 -3.78 -6.05 5.72
CA LYS A 73 -2.77 -5.13 5.14
C LYS A 73 -3.01 -3.67 5.48
N GLU A 74 -4.06 -3.38 6.23
CA GLU A 74 -4.53 -2.01 6.46
C GLU A 74 -3.55 -1.19 7.30
N LEU A 75 -2.86 -1.83 8.25
CA LEU A 75 -1.92 -1.15 9.13
C LEU A 75 -0.70 -0.66 8.35
N ILE A 76 -0.04 -1.56 7.62
CA ILE A 76 1.15 -1.21 6.84
C ILE A 76 0.84 -0.16 5.75
N ASP A 77 -0.33 -0.24 5.10
CA ASP A 77 -0.83 0.77 4.18
C ASP A 77 -0.89 2.17 4.82
N VAL A 78 -1.48 2.25 6.01
CA VAL A 78 -1.62 3.50 6.74
C VAL A 78 -0.27 4.00 7.26
N ALA A 79 0.60 3.09 7.72
CA ALA A 79 1.94 3.41 8.19
C ALA A 79 2.83 3.98 7.06
N PHE A 80 2.78 3.40 5.86
CA PHE A 80 3.40 3.98 4.67
C PHE A 80 2.85 5.38 4.41
N CYS A 81 1.54 5.56 4.44
CA CYS A 81 0.94 6.87 4.16
C CYS A 81 1.30 7.95 5.20
N GLU A 82 1.51 7.58 6.46
CA GLU A 82 1.93 8.49 7.54
C GLU A 82 3.42 8.90 7.47
N ASN A 83 4.25 8.12 6.77
CA ASN A 83 5.70 8.32 6.66
C ASN A 83 6.16 8.82 5.28
N LEU A 84 5.30 8.75 4.25
CA LEU A 84 5.56 9.28 2.92
C LEU A 84 5.08 10.73 2.78
N HIS A 85 5.71 11.50 1.89
CA HIS A 85 5.16 12.78 1.49
C HIS A 85 3.85 12.60 0.73
N LYS A 86 2.97 13.61 0.78
CA LYS A 86 1.68 13.57 0.09
C LYS A 86 1.78 13.40 -1.43
N ASP A 87 2.88 13.88 -2.00
CA ASP A 87 3.13 13.88 -3.45
C ASP A 87 4.09 12.77 -3.89
N ASP A 88 4.50 11.86 -3.01
CA ASP A 88 5.36 10.73 -3.38
C ASP A 88 4.56 9.76 -4.27
N PRO A 89 5.07 9.41 -5.48
CA PRO A 89 4.36 8.51 -6.38
C PRO A 89 4.19 7.13 -5.77
N TRP A 90 2.94 6.69 -5.72
CA TRP A 90 2.55 5.37 -5.25
C TRP A 90 2.00 4.53 -6.40
N SER A 91 2.81 3.59 -6.87
CA SER A 91 2.37 2.49 -7.72
C SER A 91 1.89 1.36 -6.82
N GLY A 92 0.59 1.39 -6.52
CA GLY A 92 -0.05 0.41 -5.66
C GLY A 92 -0.17 -0.97 -6.30
N TYR A 93 -0.81 -1.88 -5.57
CA TYR A 93 -1.48 -3.01 -6.15
C TYR A 93 -2.91 -3.11 -5.62
N TYR A 94 -3.73 -3.95 -6.23
CA TYR A 94 -5.19 -4.03 -6.06
C TYR A 94 -5.71 -4.32 -4.62
N ARG A 95 -4.83 -4.42 -3.61
CA ARG A 95 -5.19 -4.62 -2.19
C ARG A 95 -4.95 -3.39 -1.31
N ASN A 96 -4.43 -2.28 -1.82
CA ASN A 96 -4.05 -1.11 -1.00
C ASN A 96 -5.19 -0.12 -0.68
N LYS A 97 -6.41 -0.60 -0.39
CA LYS A 97 -7.58 0.28 -0.17
C LYS A 97 -7.41 1.20 1.04
N ALA A 98 -6.71 0.73 2.08
CA ALA A 98 -6.48 1.54 3.28
C ALA A 98 -5.54 2.70 2.99
N PHE A 99 -4.54 2.48 2.12
CA PHE A 99 -3.64 3.54 1.66
C PHE A 99 -4.43 4.62 0.93
N ASP A 100 -5.25 4.25 -0.06
CA ASP A 100 -6.07 5.20 -0.81
C ASP A 100 -6.95 6.06 0.12
N LEU A 101 -7.61 5.42 1.10
CA LEU A 101 -8.51 6.08 2.05
C LEU A 101 -7.76 6.97 3.05
N HIS A 102 -6.51 6.64 3.37
CA HIS A 102 -5.66 7.47 4.23
C HIS A 102 -5.09 8.66 3.48
N ARG A 103 -4.73 8.45 2.20
CA ARG A 103 -4.17 9.46 1.31
C ARG A 103 -5.19 10.53 0.94
N GLY A 104 -6.47 10.17 0.87
CA GLY A 104 -7.56 11.15 0.76
C GLY A 104 -8.77 10.72 -0.05
N SER A 105 -8.79 9.52 -0.64
CA SER A 105 -9.96 9.07 -1.40
C SER A 105 -11.21 9.04 -0.55
N SER A 106 -12.34 9.43 -1.14
CA SER A 106 -13.60 9.45 -0.42
C SER A 106 -14.27 8.08 -0.43
N LEU A 107 -15.11 7.82 0.58
CA LEU A 107 -15.97 6.62 0.57
C LEU A 107 -16.90 6.62 -0.65
N TYR A 108 -17.31 7.81 -1.11
CA TYR A 108 -18.14 7.95 -2.29
C TYR A 108 -17.42 7.45 -3.55
N ASP A 109 -16.17 7.89 -3.77
CA ASP A 109 -15.35 7.43 -4.89
C ASP A 109 -15.14 5.92 -4.85
N LYS A 110 -14.87 5.36 -3.66
CA LYS A 110 -14.72 3.91 -3.49
C LYS A 110 -15.98 3.13 -3.85
N MET A 111 -17.16 3.65 -3.51
CA MET A 111 -18.42 3.00 -3.90
C MET A 111 -18.71 3.15 -5.40
N LEU A 112 -18.37 4.29 -6.02
CA LEU A 112 -18.50 4.46 -7.46
C LEU A 112 -17.55 3.53 -8.24
N GLU A 113 -16.31 3.38 -7.77
CA GLU A 113 -15.34 2.41 -8.32
C GLU A 113 -15.87 0.97 -8.21
N ALA A 114 -16.47 0.62 -7.07
CA ALA A 114 -16.99 -0.72 -6.83
C ALA A 114 -18.10 -1.13 -7.80
N ILE A 115 -18.91 -0.18 -8.28
CA ILE A 115 -20.01 -0.46 -9.23
C ILE A 115 -19.67 -0.07 -10.67
N GLY A 116 -18.46 0.43 -10.93
CA GLY A 116 -18.03 0.88 -12.25
C GLY A 116 -18.81 2.10 -12.76
N ASP A 117 -19.21 3.02 -11.88
CA ASP A 117 -19.98 4.21 -12.27
C ASP A 117 -19.11 5.18 -13.08
N ALA A 118 -19.68 5.79 -14.12
CA ALA A 118 -19.02 6.78 -14.97
C ALA A 118 -18.61 8.08 -14.22
N LYS A 119 -19.17 8.32 -13.04
CA LYS A 119 -18.80 9.43 -12.15
C LYS A 119 -17.56 9.13 -11.30
N SER A 120 -17.10 7.88 -11.26
CA SER A 120 -15.85 7.53 -10.57
C SER A 120 -14.65 8.28 -11.19
N PRO A 121 -13.54 8.46 -10.44
CA PRO A 121 -12.32 9.06 -10.97
C PRO A 121 -11.83 8.40 -12.28
N ASN A 122 -11.99 7.08 -12.37
CA ASN A 122 -11.64 6.27 -13.54
C ASN A 122 -12.76 6.15 -14.59
N LYS A 123 -13.85 6.89 -14.43
CA LYS A 123 -15.00 6.96 -15.35
C LYS A 123 -15.62 5.60 -15.71
N GLY A 124 -15.56 4.64 -14.78
CA GLY A 124 -16.08 3.28 -14.99
C GLY A 124 -15.31 2.45 -16.03
N GLN A 125 -14.13 2.90 -16.45
CA GLN A 125 -13.32 2.21 -17.48
C GLN A 125 -12.41 1.12 -16.91
N GLN A 126 -12.27 1.07 -15.59
CA GLN A 126 -11.46 0.11 -14.88
C GLN A 126 -12.32 -0.90 -14.14
N ILE A 127 -11.80 -2.11 -13.96
CA ILE A 127 -12.44 -3.08 -13.07
C ILE A 127 -12.31 -2.60 -11.61
N PRO A 128 -13.23 -3.02 -10.71
CA PRO A 128 -13.13 -2.67 -9.30
C PRO A 128 -11.76 -3.00 -8.69
N ALA A 129 -11.38 -2.25 -7.66
CA ALA A 129 -10.07 -2.32 -6.99
C ALA A 129 -8.85 -1.91 -7.86
N HIS A 130 -9.08 -1.13 -8.92
CA HIS A 130 -8.02 -0.50 -9.72
C HIS A 130 -8.07 1.03 -9.54
N PRO A 131 -7.56 1.55 -8.40
CA PRO A 131 -7.58 2.97 -8.12
C PRO A 131 -6.65 3.74 -9.07
N GLY A 132 -6.95 5.01 -9.26
CA GLY A 132 -6.10 5.96 -9.96
C GLY A 132 -6.46 7.37 -9.53
N TYR A 133 -5.59 8.02 -8.77
CA TYR A 133 -5.85 9.33 -8.18
C TYR A 133 -4.64 10.25 -8.41
N PRO A 134 -4.57 10.93 -9.56
CA PRO A 134 -3.46 11.81 -9.89
C PRO A 134 -3.16 12.85 -8.80
N GLU A 135 -4.19 13.50 -8.26
CA GLU A 135 -4.12 14.51 -7.20
C GLU A 135 -3.59 13.98 -5.86
N MET A 136 -3.59 12.66 -5.68
CA MET A 136 -3.05 11.96 -4.52
C MET A 136 -1.73 11.23 -4.81
N ALA A 137 -1.15 11.46 -6.00
CA ALA A 137 0.04 10.76 -6.50
C ALA A 137 -0.10 9.23 -6.58
N ILE A 138 -1.33 8.70 -6.64
CA ILE A 138 -1.61 7.28 -6.84
C ILE A 138 -1.66 7.00 -8.33
N ILE A 139 -0.70 6.19 -8.81
CA ILE A 139 -0.58 5.80 -10.21
C ILE A 139 -1.76 4.87 -10.57
N PRO A 140 -2.38 5.03 -11.76
CA PRO A 140 -3.47 4.15 -12.19
C PRO A 140 -3.05 2.68 -12.19
N GLN A 141 -3.84 1.85 -11.52
CA GLN A 141 -3.59 0.41 -11.45
C GLN A 141 -4.03 -0.31 -12.73
N SER A 142 -3.29 -1.34 -13.12
CA SER A 142 -3.68 -2.34 -14.13
C SER A 142 -3.77 -3.75 -13.54
N SER A 143 -4.50 -4.64 -14.22
CA SER A 143 -4.68 -6.03 -13.80
C SER A 143 -3.40 -6.89 -13.89
N PRO A 144 -2.56 -6.77 -14.95
CA PRO A 144 -1.32 -7.54 -15.03
C PRO A 144 -0.43 -7.28 -13.81
N THR A 145 -0.02 -8.36 -13.14
CA THR A 145 0.85 -8.30 -11.97
C THR A 145 2.30 -8.02 -12.37
N GLY A 146 3.06 -7.34 -11.51
CA GLY A 146 4.49 -7.11 -11.69
C GLY A 146 4.86 -5.97 -12.65
N GLY A 147 4.07 -5.72 -13.70
CA GLY A 147 4.35 -4.70 -14.71
C GLY A 147 4.57 -3.29 -14.16
N HIS A 148 3.78 -2.90 -13.15
CA HIS A 148 3.87 -1.59 -12.50
C HIS A 148 5.20 -1.34 -11.76
N ALA A 149 6.00 -2.39 -11.49
CA ALA A 149 7.32 -2.25 -10.89
C ALA A 149 8.29 -1.51 -11.81
N LEU A 150 8.25 -1.78 -13.12
CA LEU A 150 9.07 -1.06 -14.10
C LEU A 150 8.64 0.39 -14.24
N GLU A 151 7.34 0.65 -14.23
CA GLU A 151 6.80 2.01 -14.25
C GLU A 151 7.29 2.80 -13.04
N ALA A 152 7.20 2.22 -11.84
CA ALA A 152 7.68 2.82 -10.61
C ALA A 152 9.19 3.07 -10.61
N ALA A 153 10.00 2.14 -11.14
CA ALA A 153 11.43 2.33 -11.30
C ALA A 153 11.77 3.43 -12.32
N GLY A 154 11.02 3.52 -13.42
CA GLY A 154 11.14 4.61 -14.40
C GLY A 154 10.76 5.97 -13.83
N ILE A 155 9.73 6.04 -12.98
CA ILE A 155 9.38 7.25 -12.22
C ILE A 155 10.52 7.65 -11.28
N ALA A 156 11.12 6.68 -10.57
CA ALA A 156 12.25 6.92 -9.68
C ALA A 156 13.46 7.53 -10.42
N GLU A 157 13.75 7.02 -11.62
CA GLU A 157 14.77 7.57 -12.51
C GLU A 157 14.44 8.99 -12.95
N ALA A 158 13.20 9.22 -13.42
CA ALA A 158 12.77 10.53 -13.88
C ALA A 158 12.81 11.60 -12.76
N ILE A 159 12.60 11.21 -11.50
CA ILE A 159 12.78 12.10 -10.34
C ILE A 159 14.26 12.47 -10.15
N GLY A 160 15.18 11.51 -10.29
CA GLY A 160 16.62 11.73 -10.16
C GLY A 160 17.21 12.51 -11.34
N HIS A 161 16.69 12.25 -12.53
CA HIS A 161 17.15 12.77 -13.81
C HIS A 161 16.00 13.42 -14.58
N PRO A 162 15.47 14.56 -14.10
CA PRO A 162 14.34 15.22 -14.74
C PRO A 162 14.69 15.63 -16.17
N THR A 163 13.87 15.21 -17.13
CA THR A 163 14.04 15.58 -18.53
C THR A 163 13.86 17.09 -18.69
N LYS A 164 14.62 17.68 -19.62
CA LYS A 164 14.40 19.08 -19.99
C LYS A 164 12.99 19.22 -20.54
N ILE A 165 12.30 20.24 -20.06
CA ILE A 165 10.90 20.55 -20.39
C ILE A 165 10.76 20.62 -21.92
N SER A 166 9.97 19.71 -22.49
CA SER A 166 9.49 19.87 -23.87
C SER A 166 8.20 20.69 -23.85
N LYS A 167 7.84 21.33 -24.99
CA LYS A 167 6.56 22.04 -25.13
C LYS A 167 5.32 21.16 -24.85
N GLN A 168 5.49 19.83 -24.81
CA GLN A 168 4.43 18.85 -24.51
C GLN A 168 4.25 18.58 -23.01
N SER A 169 5.26 18.88 -22.18
CA SER A 169 5.15 18.74 -20.73
C SER A 169 4.71 20.05 -20.10
N HIS A 170 3.52 20.06 -19.50
CA HIS A 170 3.03 21.18 -18.69
C HIS A 170 3.64 21.24 -17.28
N TYR A 171 4.62 20.38 -16.98
CA TYR A 171 5.27 20.30 -15.68
C TYR A 171 6.75 20.68 -15.79
N PRO A 172 7.09 21.96 -15.56
CA PRO A 172 8.47 22.42 -15.52
C PRO A 172 9.31 21.64 -14.51
N GLY A 173 10.31 20.87 -14.98
CA GLY A 173 11.17 20.07 -14.10
C GLY A 173 10.57 18.72 -13.65
N GLY A 174 9.45 18.29 -14.24
CA GLY A 174 8.78 17.03 -13.91
C GLY A 174 7.57 17.22 -12.97
N ARG A 175 6.72 16.18 -12.84
CA ARG A 175 5.53 16.19 -11.98
C ARG A 175 5.87 16.17 -10.49
N TYR A 176 6.95 15.49 -10.14
CA TYR A 176 7.32 15.18 -8.76
C TYR A 176 8.49 16.02 -8.28
N LYS A 177 8.55 16.26 -6.97
CA LYS A 177 9.64 17.01 -6.35
C LYS A 177 10.95 16.22 -6.49
N LYS A 178 12.07 16.95 -6.53
CA LYS A 178 13.41 16.35 -6.67
C LYS A 178 13.73 15.37 -5.53
N ASP A 179 13.17 15.56 -4.34
CA ASP A 179 13.34 14.73 -3.16
C ASP A 179 12.27 13.63 -3.01
N ALA A 180 11.31 13.54 -3.94
CA ALA A 180 10.29 12.50 -3.91
C ALA A 180 10.90 11.10 -4.04
N ILE A 181 10.18 10.12 -3.51
CA ILE A 181 10.54 8.71 -3.57
C ILE A 181 9.42 7.98 -4.30
N SER A 182 9.77 7.12 -5.27
CA SER A 182 8.81 6.27 -5.97
C SER A 182 8.64 4.96 -5.23
N ILE A 183 7.38 4.58 -4.96
CA ILE A 183 7.05 3.37 -4.22
C ILE A 183 6.26 2.42 -5.11
N CYS A 184 6.69 1.17 -5.13
CA CYS A 184 5.97 0.05 -5.74
C CYS A 184 5.49 -0.89 -4.63
N ALA A 185 4.18 -0.89 -4.36
CA ALA A 185 3.57 -1.91 -3.53
C ALA A 185 3.26 -3.15 -4.38
N ILE A 186 3.67 -4.32 -3.92
CA ILE A 186 3.58 -5.56 -4.69
C ILE A 186 3.38 -6.77 -3.78
N GLY A 187 2.57 -7.75 -4.20
CA GLY A 187 2.45 -9.02 -3.48
C GLY A 187 3.66 -9.93 -3.72
N GLU A 188 3.94 -10.84 -2.80
CA GLU A 188 5.07 -11.77 -2.88
C GLU A 188 5.08 -12.59 -4.18
N GLY A 189 3.93 -13.12 -4.63
CA GLY A 189 3.88 -13.90 -5.87
C GLY A 189 4.23 -13.08 -7.11
N SER A 190 3.82 -11.80 -7.14
CA SER A 190 4.12 -10.90 -8.26
C SER A 190 5.59 -10.49 -8.33
N THR A 191 6.39 -10.75 -7.27
CA THR A 191 7.84 -10.52 -7.32
C THR A 191 8.58 -11.53 -8.20
N SER A 192 7.93 -12.64 -8.56
CA SER A 192 8.48 -13.62 -9.52
C SER A 192 8.30 -13.22 -10.98
N GLU A 193 7.57 -12.14 -11.27
CA GLU A 193 7.45 -11.60 -12.63
C GLU A 193 8.77 -10.95 -13.07
N ALA A 194 9.08 -11.06 -14.36
CA ALA A 194 10.36 -10.58 -14.92
C ALA A 194 10.54 -9.07 -14.76
N GLU A 195 9.44 -8.31 -14.84
CA GLU A 195 9.40 -6.86 -14.69
C GLU A 195 9.87 -6.43 -13.30
N PHE A 196 9.48 -7.15 -12.24
CA PHE A 196 9.93 -6.83 -10.88
C PHE A 196 11.44 -7.04 -10.75
N GLY A 197 11.96 -8.18 -11.21
CA GLY A 197 13.39 -8.44 -11.17
C GLY A 197 14.20 -7.40 -11.96
N ARG A 198 13.68 -6.97 -13.12
CA ARG A 198 14.31 -5.90 -13.90
C ARG A 198 14.24 -4.54 -13.21
N ALA A 199 13.14 -4.21 -12.54
CA ALA A 199 12.97 -2.98 -11.77
C ALA A 199 13.97 -2.89 -10.61
N VAL A 200 14.14 -3.99 -9.86
CA VAL A 200 15.12 -4.09 -8.76
C VAL A 200 16.55 -3.95 -9.29
N PHE A 201 16.90 -4.71 -10.33
CA PHE A 201 18.21 -4.63 -10.98
C PHE A 201 18.53 -3.18 -11.38
N TYR A 202 17.61 -2.56 -12.11
CA TYR A 202 17.77 -1.20 -12.62
C TYR A 202 17.94 -0.20 -11.47
N SER A 203 17.06 -0.26 -10.47
CA SER A 203 17.08 0.67 -9.34
C SER A 203 18.33 0.53 -8.47
N ALA A 204 18.79 -0.70 -8.22
CA ALA A 204 20.02 -0.95 -7.45
C ALA A 204 21.27 -0.46 -8.20
N PHE A 205 21.34 -0.69 -9.52
CA PHE A 205 22.50 -0.33 -10.32
C PHE A 205 22.62 1.19 -10.53
N TYR A 206 21.50 1.86 -10.83
CA TYR A 206 21.46 3.31 -11.06
C TYR A 206 21.22 4.14 -9.79
N LYS A 207 21.05 3.49 -8.63
CA LYS A 207 20.84 4.15 -7.33
C LYS A 207 19.62 5.08 -7.34
N THR A 208 18.54 4.64 -7.96
CA THR A 208 17.31 5.44 -8.08
C THR A 208 16.58 5.56 -6.74
N LYS A 209 15.69 6.56 -6.62
CA LYS A 209 14.86 6.78 -5.41
C LYS A 209 13.65 5.87 -5.40
N PHE A 210 13.90 4.57 -5.25
CA PHE A 210 12.89 3.53 -5.41
C PHE A 210 12.75 2.68 -4.13
N ILE A 211 11.51 2.42 -3.73
CA ILE A 211 11.16 1.47 -2.67
C ILE A 211 10.23 0.40 -3.26
N ALA A 212 10.62 -0.86 -3.16
CA ALA A 212 9.72 -1.99 -3.37
C ALA A 212 9.14 -2.41 -2.01
N ALA A 213 7.85 -2.14 -1.79
CA ALA A 213 7.11 -2.60 -0.63
C ALA A 213 6.48 -3.96 -0.96
N ILE A 214 7.12 -5.06 -0.52
CA ILE A 214 6.64 -6.43 -0.75
C ILE A 214 5.70 -6.84 0.37
N TYR A 215 4.45 -7.12 0.03
CA TYR A 215 3.41 -7.54 0.95
C TYR A 215 3.34 -9.06 0.98
N ASN A 216 4.24 -9.70 1.72
CA ASN A 216 4.21 -11.15 1.91
C ASN A 216 3.06 -11.56 2.84
N CYS A 217 2.03 -12.19 2.28
CA CYS A 217 0.93 -12.74 3.09
C CYS A 217 0.85 -14.27 3.09
N GLY A 218 1.90 -14.92 2.60
CA GLY A 218 2.02 -16.38 2.56
C GLY A 218 1.32 -17.04 1.37
N TRP A 219 0.65 -16.29 0.50
CA TRP A 219 -0.25 -16.84 -0.53
C TRP A 219 -0.42 -15.94 -1.77
N ALA A 220 -0.10 -16.52 -2.93
CA ALA A 220 -0.50 -16.03 -4.24
C ALA A 220 -1.68 -16.85 -4.78
N ILE A 221 -2.90 -16.41 -4.45
CA ILE A 221 -4.17 -17.10 -4.78
C ILE A 221 -4.26 -18.50 -4.14
N SER A 222 -3.64 -19.51 -4.75
CA SER A 222 -3.61 -20.90 -4.28
C SER A 222 -2.20 -21.44 -4.07
N VAL A 223 -1.18 -20.67 -4.46
CA VAL A 223 0.23 -21.04 -4.32
C VAL A 223 0.73 -20.48 -3.00
N SER A 224 1.26 -21.35 -2.13
CA SER A 224 1.84 -20.89 -0.86
C SER A 224 3.19 -20.19 -1.12
N VAL A 225 3.64 -19.39 -0.17
CA VAL A 225 4.92 -18.70 -0.30
C VAL A 225 6.09 -19.69 -0.39
N GLU A 226 6.00 -20.86 0.24
CA GLU A 226 7.01 -21.92 0.17
C GLU A 226 7.04 -22.63 -1.18
N GLU A 227 5.89 -22.75 -1.86
CA GLU A 227 5.82 -23.23 -3.25
C GLU A 227 6.41 -22.20 -4.23
N GLN A 228 6.25 -20.92 -3.93
CA GLN A 228 6.77 -19.82 -4.75
C GLN A 228 8.28 -19.58 -4.52
N PHE A 229 8.71 -19.62 -3.26
CA PHE A 229 10.07 -19.38 -2.80
C PHE A 229 10.42 -20.48 -1.78
N PRO A 230 11.38 -21.37 -2.04
CA PRO A 230 11.64 -22.52 -1.16
C PRO A 230 11.87 -22.20 0.33
N GLU A 231 12.35 -21.00 0.65
CA GLU A 231 12.60 -20.53 2.01
C GLU A 231 11.46 -19.65 2.58
N GLY A 232 10.42 -19.38 1.79
CA GLY A 232 9.28 -18.54 2.17
C GLY A 232 9.57 -17.03 2.15
N ASP A 233 10.77 -16.61 1.73
CA ASP A 233 11.16 -15.20 1.66
C ASP A 233 11.25 -14.72 0.19
N PRO A 234 10.39 -13.77 -0.24
CA PRO A 234 10.43 -13.22 -1.59
C PRO A 234 11.66 -12.34 -1.88
N THR A 235 12.47 -12.02 -0.85
CA THR A 235 13.64 -11.15 -0.98
C THR A 235 14.94 -11.92 -1.27
N THR A 236 14.98 -13.23 -1.00
CA THR A 236 16.16 -14.09 -1.20
C THR A 236 16.77 -13.97 -2.61
N PRO A 237 15.99 -13.93 -3.72
CA PRO A 237 16.55 -13.78 -5.07
C PRO A 237 17.32 -12.47 -5.30
N PHE A 238 17.13 -11.47 -4.43
CA PHE A 238 17.68 -10.12 -4.58
C PHE A 238 18.84 -9.81 -3.62
N GLU A 239 19.20 -10.71 -2.71
CA GLU A 239 20.29 -10.49 -1.74
C GLU A 239 21.63 -10.17 -2.40
N GLY A 240 21.91 -10.76 -3.56
CA GLY A 240 23.10 -10.45 -4.36
C GLY A 240 23.22 -8.96 -4.71
N PHE A 241 22.10 -8.23 -4.82
CA PHE A 241 22.07 -6.80 -5.08
C PHE A 241 22.47 -5.94 -3.87
N GLN A 242 22.56 -6.50 -2.67
CA GLN A 242 23.09 -5.78 -1.50
C GLN A 242 24.55 -5.34 -1.71
N ARG A 243 25.33 -6.08 -2.52
CA ARG A 243 26.67 -5.68 -2.96
C ARG A 243 26.67 -4.39 -3.78
N PHE A 244 25.56 -4.12 -4.45
CA PHE A 244 25.28 -2.87 -5.15
C PHE A 244 24.43 -1.93 -4.30
N GLY A 245 24.46 -2.05 -2.97
CA GLY A 245 23.82 -1.14 -2.02
C GLY A 245 22.30 -1.20 -1.94
N LEU A 246 21.65 -2.24 -2.48
CA LEU A 246 20.26 -2.53 -2.16
C LEU A 246 20.13 -2.78 -0.65
N LYS A 247 19.15 -2.16 -0.01
CA LYS A 247 18.80 -2.46 1.39
C LYS A 247 17.56 -3.34 1.39
N ILE A 248 17.62 -4.44 2.13
CA ILE A 248 16.48 -5.32 2.38
C ILE A 248 16.15 -5.17 3.85
N ILE A 249 14.89 -4.84 4.14
CA ILE A 249 14.37 -4.62 5.50
C ILE A 249 13.10 -5.44 5.62
N GLN A 250 13.00 -6.21 6.69
CA GLN A 250 11.83 -7.00 7.04
C GLN A 250 11.11 -6.30 8.20
N CYS A 251 9.78 -6.31 8.20
CA CYS A 251 8.95 -5.82 9.28
C CYS A 251 7.65 -6.64 9.39
N ASP A 252 7.14 -6.81 10.60
CA ASP A 252 5.77 -7.27 10.85
C ASP A 252 4.78 -6.14 10.52
N GLY A 253 4.20 -6.20 9.32
CA GLY A 253 3.18 -5.23 8.88
C GLY A 253 1.88 -5.24 9.68
N THR A 254 1.74 -6.13 10.66
CA THR A 254 0.59 -6.20 11.59
C THR A 254 0.92 -5.69 13.00
N ASP A 255 2.19 -5.46 13.32
CA ASP A 255 2.61 -4.77 14.54
C ASP A 255 2.87 -3.28 14.27
N ILE A 256 2.18 -2.42 15.03
CA ILE A 256 2.23 -0.97 14.80
C ILE A 256 3.59 -0.34 15.11
N LYS A 257 4.40 -0.95 15.98
CA LYS A 257 5.71 -0.40 16.32
C LYS A 257 6.75 -0.78 15.27
N ASP A 258 6.63 -1.98 14.71
CA ASP A 258 7.52 -2.42 13.64
C ASP A 258 7.16 -1.77 12.30
N ALA A 259 5.87 -1.51 12.04
CA ALA A 259 5.41 -0.85 10.82
C ALA A 259 5.73 0.67 10.76
N LEU A 260 5.99 1.35 11.89
CA LEU A 260 6.12 2.82 11.99
C LEU A 260 7.55 3.36 11.91
#